data_AF-A0A351MLC4-F1
#
_entry.id   AF-A0A351MLC4-F1
#
_cell.length_a   1.000
_cell.length_b   1.000
_cell.length_c   1.000
_cell.angle_alpha   90.00
_cell.angle_beta   90.00
_cell.angle_gamma   90.00
#
_symmetry.space_group_name_H-M   'P 1'
#
loop_
_entity.id
_entity.type
_entity.pdbx_description
1 polymer ?
#
loop_
_entity_poly.entity_id
_entity_poly.type
_entity_poly.pdbx_seq_one_letter_code
_entity_poly.pdbx_strand_id
1 'polypeptide(L)'
;MPVVLCNDLPSDQPVRVEVLLTTASPEFGQALAALDDPVWRHEFTATVPASETLTQRVDVPWPAAEGTYWLTAQLHRAWVEPVLSQRPINVLAAQPLPRPAGEIAVIGADDELRGWLRAQNIAFRETLGTPGEGLVTVWHPRRVDPAQRNFDGLRQHVAAGGKLLILAWGPWEWGGLFPLETQDARASAGFWSEGRTPPAGLADPVLRRLNGNRGLLADGTFSGPTVAAGRPWLWMERPDRPVITEVDVLGGTVWLSRVEVRGRLDPASADHDRAAERLLAWLM
;
A
#
# COMPACT_ATOMS: atom_id res chain seq x y z
N MET A 1 17.82 5.29 2.28
CA MET A 1 17.22 4.95 0.96
C MET A 1 18.34 4.63 -0.05
N PRO A 2 18.18 3.62 -0.91
CA PRO A 2 19.08 3.42 -2.05
C PRO A 2 18.77 4.40 -3.20
N VAL A 3 19.79 5.08 -3.72
CA VAL A 3 19.78 5.79 -5.00
C VAL A 3 20.44 4.87 -6.02
N VAL A 4 19.68 4.48 -7.05
CA VAL A 4 20.15 3.57 -8.10
C VAL A 4 20.42 4.38 -9.35
N LEU A 5 21.68 4.37 -9.79
CA LEU A 5 22.17 5.07 -10.97
C LEU A 5 22.49 4.02 -12.03
N CYS A 6 21.75 4.05 -13.14
CA CYS A 6 21.98 3.14 -14.27
C CYS A 6 22.72 3.88 -15.38
N ASN A 7 23.81 3.29 -15.87
CA ASN A 7 24.55 3.81 -16.99
C ASN A 7 24.54 2.80 -18.14
N ASP A 8 23.66 3.03 -19.13
CA ASP A 8 23.59 2.20 -20.33
C ASP A 8 24.62 2.61 -21.41
N LEU A 9 25.47 3.60 -21.13
CA LEU A 9 26.50 4.06 -22.06
C LEU A 9 27.75 3.17 -21.99
N PRO A 10 28.53 3.08 -23.09
CA PRO A 10 29.75 2.27 -23.15
C PRO A 10 30.96 2.93 -22.46
N SER A 11 30.76 4.04 -21.76
CA SER A 11 31.81 4.75 -21.02
C SER A 11 31.32 5.18 -19.65
N ASP A 12 32.27 5.24 -18.72
CA ASP A 12 32.05 5.73 -17.37
C ASP A 12 31.46 7.14 -17.38
N GLN A 13 30.44 7.37 -16.56
CA GLN A 13 29.75 8.64 -16.48
C GLN A 13 30.03 9.32 -15.14
N PRO A 14 30.78 10.44 -15.12
CA PRO A 14 30.83 11.29 -13.94
C PRO A 14 29.48 12.00 -13.78
N VAL A 15 28.92 11.91 -12.58
CA VAL A 15 27.62 12.49 -12.26
C VAL A 15 27.66 13.22 -10.93
N ARG A 16 26.81 14.24 -10.81
CA ARG A 16 26.47 14.87 -9.53
C ARG A 16 25.01 14.59 -9.23
N VAL A 17 24.71 14.15 -8.02
CA VAL A 17 23.35 13.81 -7.60
C VAL A 17 22.97 14.69 -6.41
N GLU A 18 21.84 15.37 -6.52
CA GLU A 18 21.20 16.05 -5.40
C GLU A 18 19.96 15.26 -4.98
N VAL A 19 19.95 14.80 -3.74
CA VAL A 19 18.78 14.19 -3.10
C VAL A 19 18.10 15.25 -2.26
N LEU A 20 16.84 15.51 -2.56
CA LEU A 20 16.02 16.55 -1.98
C LEU A 20 14.79 15.92 -1.34
N LEU A 21 14.32 16.53 -0.27
CA LEU A 21 12.99 16.29 0.27
C LEU A 21 12.19 17.59 0.14
N THR A 22 11.06 17.54 -0.55
CA THR A 22 10.24 18.72 -0.85
C THR A 22 8.82 18.57 -0.32
N THR A 23 8.11 19.68 -0.12
CA THR A 23 6.71 19.74 0.37
C THR A 23 5.68 19.84 -0.75
N ALA A 24 6.12 19.84 -2.01
CA ALA A 24 5.28 19.78 -3.19
C ALA A 24 5.95 18.93 -4.26
N SER A 25 5.13 18.38 -5.17
CA SER A 25 5.59 17.56 -6.29
C SER A 25 6.24 18.42 -7.38
N PRO A 26 7.54 18.30 -7.64
CA PRO A 26 8.16 18.96 -8.80
C PRO A 26 7.81 18.28 -10.13
N GLU A 27 7.06 17.17 -10.09
CA GLU A 27 6.62 16.38 -11.25
C GLU A 27 6.01 17.22 -12.37
N PHE A 28 6.42 16.94 -13.61
CA PHE A 28 5.95 17.63 -14.83
C PHE A 28 5.99 19.16 -14.74
N GLY A 29 6.90 19.72 -13.96
CA GLY A 29 7.08 21.16 -13.82
C GLY A 29 6.04 21.86 -12.94
N GLN A 30 5.19 21.12 -12.22
CA GLN A 30 4.06 21.69 -11.47
C GLN A 30 4.51 22.52 -10.25
N ALA A 31 5.60 22.16 -9.60
CA ALA A 31 6.15 22.89 -8.45
C ALA A 31 7.68 22.96 -8.46
N LEU A 32 8.28 23.45 -9.56
CA LEU A 32 9.75 23.58 -9.67
C LEU A 32 10.36 24.43 -8.56
N ALA A 33 9.63 25.45 -8.07
CA ALA A 33 10.06 26.27 -6.93
C ALA A 33 10.31 25.46 -5.65
N ALA A 34 9.71 24.26 -5.51
CA ALA A 34 9.96 23.38 -4.37
C ALA A 34 11.38 22.76 -4.41
N LEU A 35 12.08 22.81 -5.54
CA LEU A 35 13.48 22.38 -5.67
C LEU A 35 14.46 23.43 -5.12
N ASP A 36 14.06 24.70 -5.14
CA ASP A 36 14.86 25.83 -4.69
C ASP A 36 14.90 25.91 -3.15
N ASP A 37 13.80 25.57 -2.49
CA ASP A 37 13.65 25.57 -1.02
C ASP A 37 13.17 24.20 -0.48
N PRO A 38 14.03 23.16 -0.53
CA PRO A 38 13.69 21.85 -0.02
C PRO A 38 13.75 21.82 1.51
N VAL A 39 12.92 21.00 2.16
CA VAL A 39 12.98 20.79 3.61
C VAL A 39 14.26 20.06 4.05
N TRP A 40 14.90 19.36 3.11
CA TRP A 40 16.20 18.73 3.31
C TRP A 40 16.92 18.52 1.99
N ARG A 41 18.25 18.63 1.99
CA ARG A 41 19.12 18.45 0.82
C ARG A 41 20.39 17.68 1.19
N HIS A 42 20.81 16.79 0.30
CA HIS A 42 22.10 16.12 0.33
C HIS A 42 22.66 16.00 -1.09
N GLU A 43 23.96 16.19 -1.25
CA GLU A 43 24.65 16.11 -2.53
C GLU A 43 25.80 15.11 -2.45
N PHE A 44 26.00 14.35 -3.53
CA PHE A 44 27.21 13.58 -3.74
C PHE A 44 27.59 13.54 -5.23
N THR A 45 28.86 13.27 -5.49
CA THR A 45 29.38 12.97 -6.82
C THR A 45 29.74 11.50 -6.92
N ALA A 46 29.62 10.93 -8.12
CA ALA A 46 29.97 9.54 -8.38
C ALA A 46 30.42 9.36 -9.83
N THR A 47 31.13 8.27 -10.08
CA THR A 47 31.38 7.77 -11.44
C THR A 47 30.61 6.47 -11.60
N VAL A 48 29.61 6.45 -12.48
CA VAL A 48 28.82 5.25 -12.78
C VAL A 48 29.57 4.46 -13.86
N PRO A 49 30.01 3.22 -13.61
CA PRO A 49 30.78 2.47 -14.60
C PRO A 49 29.98 2.21 -15.87
N ALA A 50 30.69 2.06 -17.00
CA ALA A 50 30.10 1.74 -18.30
C ALA A 50 29.20 0.49 -18.25
N SER A 51 27.97 0.58 -18.76
CA SER A 51 27.01 -0.55 -18.83
C SER A 51 26.71 -1.21 -17.47
N GLU A 52 26.84 -0.46 -16.38
CA GLU A 52 26.64 -0.95 -15.02
C GLU A 52 25.65 -0.08 -14.22
N THR A 53 25.29 -0.61 -13.05
CA THR A 53 24.46 0.08 -12.06
C THR A 53 25.27 0.37 -10.80
N LEU A 54 25.26 1.61 -10.35
CA LEU A 54 25.80 2.02 -9.06
C LEU A 54 24.65 2.25 -8.07
N THR A 55 24.73 1.64 -6.89
CA THR A 55 23.79 1.90 -5.80
C THR A 55 24.48 2.68 -4.68
N GLN A 56 24.03 3.90 -4.43
CA GLN A 56 24.49 4.74 -3.32
C GLN A 56 23.44 4.77 -2.22
N ARG A 57 23.82 4.47 -0.98
CA ARG A 57 22.92 4.66 0.17
C ARG A 57 22.97 6.10 0.63
N VAL A 58 21.80 6.71 0.80
CA VAL A 58 21.60 8.04 1.37
C VAL A 58 20.63 7.94 2.54
N ASP A 59 21.05 8.39 3.72
CA ASP A 59 20.17 8.44 4.89
C ASP A 59 19.39 9.75 4.87
N VAL A 60 18.06 9.63 4.79
CA VAL A 60 17.14 10.76 4.66
C VAL A 60 16.40 10.88 6.00
N PRO A 61 16.44 12.04 6.68
CA PRO A 61 15.70 12.22 7.91
C PRO A 61 14.19 12.20 7.63
N TRP A 62 13.43 11.56 8.51
CA TRP A 62 11.97 11.70 8.49
C TRP A 62 11.59 13.13 8.89
N PRO A 63 10.72 13.81 8.13
CA PRO A 63 10.17 15.09 8.53
C PRO A 63 9.45 15.01 9.88
N ALA A 64 9.50 16.11 10.63
CA ALA A 64 8.82 16.20 11.93
C ALA A 64 7.30 16.43 11.80
N ALA A 65 6.87 17.14 10.76
CA ALA A 65 5.46 17.45 10.51
C ALA A 65 4.79 16.35 9.67
N GLU A 66 3.51 16.08 9.97
CA GLU A 66 2.69 15.22 9.13
C GLU A 66 2.48 15.84 7.74
N GLY A 67 2.46 15.00 6.72
CA GLY A 67 2.16 15.41 5.36
C GLY A 67 2.72 14.45 4.31
N THR A 68 2.35 14.68 3.06
CA THR A 68 3.01 14.07 1.92
C THR A 68 4.25 14.90 1.59
N TYR A 69 5.39 14.25 1.41
CA TYR A 69 6.64 14.87 0.96
C TYR A 69 7.14 14.13 -0.28
N TRP A 70 7.99 14.77 -1.08
CA TRP A 70 8.53 14.20 -2.30
C TRP A 70 10.05 14.05 -2.15
N LEU A 71 10.47 12.80 -2.09
CA LEU A 71 11.88 12.44 -2.11
C LEU A 71 12.35 12.41 -3.55
N THR A 72 13.11 13.42 -3.92
CA THR A 72 13.50 13.76 -5.29
C THR A 72 15.01 13.57 -5.43
N ALA A 73 15.45 12.86 -6.47
CA ALA A 73 16.84 12.80 -6.88
C ALA A 73 17.00 13.55 -8.21
N GLN A 74 17.85 14.57 -8.24
CA GLN A 74 18.27 15.26 -9.45
C GLN A 74 19.64 14.74 -9.87
N LEU A 75 19.70 14.19 -11.08
CA LEU A 75 20.94 13.74 -11.70
C LEU A 75 21.45 14.83 -12.65
N HIS A 76 22.60 15.40 -12.32
CA HIS A 76 23.30 16.39 -13.13
C HIS A 76 24.44 15.71 -13.91
N ARG A 77 24.50 15.99 -15.21
CA ARG A 77 25.59 15.58 -16.11
C ARG A 77 26.07 16.80 -16.88
N ALA A 78 27.34 16.77 -17.30
CA ALA A 78 27.87 17.84 -18.14
C ALA A 78 27.04 17.95 -19.44
N TRP A 79 26.63 19.17 -19.78
CA TRP A 79 25.96 19.52 -21.05
C TRP A 79 24.57 18.88 -21.27
N VAL A 80 23.91 18.42 -20.20
CA VAL A 80 22.55 17.86 -20.26
C VAL A 80 21.71 18.46 -19.15
N GLU A 81 20.44 18.73 -19.46
CA GLU A 81 19.44 19.12 -18.46
C GLU A 81 19.34 18.07 -17.34
N PRO A 82 19.15 18.48 -16.08
CA PRO A 82 19.02 17.55 -14.97
C PRO A 82 17.84 16.59 -15.17
N VAL A 83 18.09 15.31 -14.87
CA VAL A 83 17.03 14.28 -14.88
C VAL A 83 16.50 14.12 -13.47
N LEU A 84 15.17 14.14 -13.33
CA LEU A 84 14.49 14.05 -12.04
C LEU A 84 13.86 12.67 -11.86
N SER A 85 14.14 12.04 -10.73
CA SER A 85 13.44 10.86 -10.23
C SER A 85 12.81 11.20 -8.89
N GLN A 86 11.59 10.76 -8.63
CA GLN A 86 10.90 11.10 -7.39
C GLN A 86 10.01 9.98 -6.88
N ARG A 87 9.79 9.97 -5.57
CA ARG A 87 8.77 9.18 -4.90
C ARG A 87 8.12 9.99 -3.79
N PRO A 88 6.80 9.89 -3.61
CA PRO A 88 6.18 10.45 -2.42
C PRO A 88 6.55 9.61 -1.19
N ILE A 89 6.57 10.26 -0.03
CA ILE A 89 6.62 9.64 1.28
C ILE A 89 5.51 10.26 2.13
N ASN A 90 4.74 9.42 2.81
CA ASN A 90 3.66 9.85 3.69
C ASN A 90 4.19 9.90 5.13
N VAL A 91 4.36 11.09 5.69
CA VAL A 91 4.73 11.29 7.08
C VAL A 91 3.46 11.35 7.90
N LEU A 92 3.27 10.34 8.73
CA LEU A 92 2.10 10.22 9.61
C LEU A 92 2.58 10.17 11.06
N ALA A 93 1.96 10.97 11.91
CA ALA A 93 2.14 10.96 13.35
C ALA A 93 1.55 9.68 13.92
N ALA A 94 2.09 9.29 15.07
CA ALA A 94 1.48 8.26 15.87
C ALA A 94 0.19 8.83 16.47
N GLN A 95 -0.93 8.22 16.12
CA GLN A 95 -2.24 8.58 16.66
C GLN A 95 -3.05 7.31 16.92
N PRO A 96 -4.08 7.37 17.78
CA PRO A 96 -5.02 6.28 17.91
C PRO A 96 -5.61 5.92 16.55
N LEU A 97 -5.52 4.65 16.20
CA LEU A 97 -6.14 4.11 15.00
C LEU A 97 -7.61 3.81 15.26
N PRO A 98 -8.49 3.92 14.24
CA PRO A 98 -9.85 3.39 14.35
C PRO A 98 -9.79 1.91 14.71
N ARG A 99 -10.80 1.45 15.46
CA ARG A 99 -10.88 0.06 15.91
C ARG A 99 -12.24 -0.51 15.54
N PRO A 100 -12.29 -1.79 15.16
CA PRO A 100 -13.57 -2.47 14.99
C PRO A 100 -14.35 -2.47 16.32
N ALA A 101 -15.67 -2.44 16.22
CA ALA A 101 -16.53 -2.58 17.38
C ALA A 101 -16.53 -4.05 17.83
N GLY A 102 -15.91 -4.34 18.97
CA GLY A 102 -15.88 -5.67 19.57
C GLY A 102 -14.73 -6.56 19.06
N GLU A 103 -14.88 -7.87 19.28
CA GLU A 103 -13.90 -8.88 18.84
C GLU A 103 -14.08 -9.20 17.35
N ILE A 104 -12.98 -9.26 16.60
CA ILE A 104 -12.96 -9.69 15.20
C ILE A 104 -12.52 -11.15 15.06
N ALA A 105 -12.99 -11.83 14.02
CA ALA A 105 -12.43 -13.13 13.62
C ALA A 105 -11.38 -12.93 12.53
N VAL A 106 -10.22 -13.55 12.67
CA VAL A 106 -9.11 -13.42 11.72
C VAL A 106 -8.70 -14.80 11.20
N ILE A 107 -8.82 -15.00 9.89
CA ILE A 107 -8.46 -16.23 9.22
C ILE A 107 -7.06 -16.08 8.58
N GLY A 108 -6.16 -16.99 8.91
CA GLY A 108 -4.79 -17.02 8.40
C GLY A 108 -3.87 -15.95 8.97
N ALA A 109 -4.07 -15.54 10.24
CA ALA A 109 -3.18 -14.61 10.92
C ALA A 109 -1.73 -15.13 10.98
N ASP A 110 -0.76 -14.25 10.74
CA ASP A 110 0.65 -14.50 11.03
C ASP A 110 1.13 -13.66 12.23
N ASP A 111 2.36 -13.88 12.67
CA ASP A 111 2.88 -13.27 13.91
C ASP A 111 2.95 -11.74 13.83
N GLU A 112 3.17 -11.20 12.63
CA GLU A 112 3.13 -9.76 12.39
C GLU A 112 1.73 -9.21 12.67
N LEU A 113 0.69 -9.78 12.07
CA LEU A 113 -0.68 -9.32 12.31
C LEU A 113 -1.09 -9.52 13.78
N ARG A 114 -0.76 -10.68 14.39
CA ARG A 114 -1.05 -10.93 15.82
C ARG A 114 -0.38 -9.90 16.72
N GLY A 115 0.88 -9.58 16.45
CA GLY A 115 1.63 -8.55 17.17
C GLY A 115 0.98 -7.18 17.03
N TRP A 116 0.61 -6.81 15.80
CA TRP A 116 -0.06 -5.55 15.51
C TRP A 116 -1.42 -5.44 16.21
N LEU A 117 -2.30 -6.44 16.09
CA LEU A 117 -3.61 -6.43 16.76
C LEU A 117 -3.50 -6.29 18.28
N ARG A 118 -2.55 -7.00 18.91
CA ARG A 118 -2.27 -6.87 20.35
C ARG A 118 -1.77 -5.48 20.71
N ALA A 119 -0.82 -4.93 19.95
CA ALA A 119 -0.30 -3.58 20.17
C ALA A 119 -1.40 -2.51 20.05
N GLN A 120 -2.36 -2.70 19.14
CA GLN A 120 -3.51 -1.82 18.98
C GLN A 120 -4.66 -2.08 19.98
N ASN A 121 -4.52 -3.08 20.86
CA ASN A 121 -5.59 -3.54 21.77
C ASN A 121 -6.89 -3.89 21.03
N ILE A 122 -6.77 -4.55 19.89
CA ILE A 122 -7.90 -5.09 19.12
C ILE A 122 -8.11 -6.54 19.56
N ALA A 123 -9.30 -6.83 20.10
CA ALA A 123 -9.66 -8.20 20.47
C ALA A 123 -9.87 -9.03 19.19
N PHE A 124 -9.25 -10.21 19.13
CA PHE A 124 -9.41 -11.09 17.99
C PHE A 124 -9.40 -12.56 18.39
N ARG A 125 -10.06 -13.38 17.56
CA ARG A 125 -10.02 -14.84 17.58
C ARG A 125 -9.61 -15.36 16.20
N GLU A 126 -9.02 -16.56 16.15
CA GLU A 126 -8.56 -17.18 14.90
C GLU A 126 -9.51 -18.27 14.38
N THR A 127 -10.74 -18.28 14.91
CA THR A 127 -11.84 -19.14 14.52
C THR A 127 -13.07 -18.30 14.18
N LEU A 128 -13.89 -18.80 13.27
CA LEU A 128 -15.22 -18.22 13.05
C LEU A 128 -16.04 -18.34 14.34
N GLY A 129 -16.87 -17.34 14.63
CA GLY A 129 -17.87 -17.42 15.69
C GLY A 129 -19.27 -17.45 15.10
N THR A 130 -20.22 -16.78 15.75
CA THR A 130 -21.61 -16.72 15.29
C THR A 130 -21.70 -16.11 13.89
N PRO A 131 -22.33 -16.79 12.92
CA PRO A 131 -22.58 -16.23 11.60
C PRO A 131 -23.35 -14.90 11.67
N GLY A 132 -22.90 -13.89 10.92
CA GLY A 132 -23.53 -12.58 10.83
C GLY A 132 -23.00 -11.57 11.85
N GLU A 133 -22.31 -12.01 12.90
CA GLU A 133 -21.82 -11.13 13.96
C GLU A 133 -20.37 -10.68 13.72
N GLY A 134 -20.15 -9.37 13.83
CA GLY A 134 -18.82 -8.76 13.77
C GLY A 134 -18.16 -8.80 12.39
N LEU A 135 -16.88 -8.40 12.36
CA LEU A 135 -16.03 -8.46 11.18
C LEU A 135 -15.24 -9.77 11.17
N VAL A 136 -15.28 -10.47 10.03
CA VAL A 136 -14.32 -11.53 9.70
C VAL A 136 -13.26 -10.95 8.76
N THR A 137 -11.98 -11.14 9.04
CA THR A 137 -10.87 -10.72 8.17
C THR A 137 -10.12 -11.96 7.68
N VAL A 138 -9.95 -12.10 6.36
CA VAL A 138 -9.04 -13.08 5.76
C VAL A 138 -7.72 -12.36 5.46
N TRP A 139 -6.70 -12.62 6.29
CA TRP A 139 -5.43 -11.90 6.27
C TRP A 139 -4.53 -12.32 5.10
N HIS A 140 -4.23 -13.61 4.99
CA HIS A 140 -3.30 -14.09 3.99
C HIS A 140 -3.75 -15.41 3.38
N PRO A 141 -4.39 -15.37 2.20
CA PRO A 141 -5.03 -16.54 1.62
C PRO A 141 -4.04 -17.70 1.48
N ARG A 142 -2.89 -17.51 0.81
CA ARG A 142 -1.91 -18.60 0.56
C ARG A 142 -1.34 -19.28 1.82
N ARG A 143 -1.54 -18.73 3.01
CA ARG A 143 -1.03 -19.26 4.29
C ARG A 143 -2.14 -19.66 5.26
N VAL A 144 -3.40 -19.57 4.86
CA VAL A 144 -4.51 -20.13 5.65
C VAL A 144 -4.32 -21.63 5.72
N ASP A 145 -4.18 -22.12 6.95
CA ASP A 145 -4.18 -23.54 7.27
C ASP A 145 -5.43 -24.20 6.64
N PRO A 146 -5.31 -25.33 5.93
CA PRO A 146 -6.48 -26.06 5.43
C PRO A 146 -7.64 -26.18 6.43
N ALA A 147 -7.35 -26.37 7.73
CA ALA A 147 -8.35 -26.45 8.79
C ALA A 147 -9.12 -25.13 9.02
N GLN A 148 -8.51 -23.99 8.67
CA GLN A 148 -9.12 -22.67 8.74
C GLN A 148 -9.88 -22.29 7.45
N ARG A 149 -9.80 -23.10 6.38
CA ARG A 149 -10.50 -22.89 5.10
C ARG A 149 -11.98 -23.29 5.17
N ASN A 150 -12.69 -22.76 6.16
CA ASN A 150 -14.11 -23.02 6.36
C ASN A 150 -14.97 -22.14 5.44
N PHE A 151 -14.97 -22.44 4.14
CA PHE A 151 -15.76 -21.70 3.16
C PHE A 151 -17.26 -21.74 3.47
N ASP A 152 -17.78 -22.87 3.95
CA ASP A 152 -19.19 -22.99 4.33
C ASP A 152 -19.54 -22.05 5.49
N GLY A 153 -18.70 -21.99 6.52
CA GLY A 153 -18.85 -21.05 7.63
C GLY A 153 -18.74 -19.59 7.19
N LEU A 154 -17.82 -19.27 6.28
CA LEU A 154 -17.71 -17.93 5.69
C LEU A 154 -18.96 -17.58 4.86
N ARG A 155 -19.49 -18.52 4.07
CA ARG A 155 -20.74 -18.35 3.33
C ARG A 155 -21.92 -18.13 4.26
N GLN A 156 -22.03 -18.91 5.34
CA GLN A 156 -23.07 -18.72 6.37
C GLN A 156 -22.96 -17.35 7.03
N HIS A 157 -21.74 -16.92 7.37
CA HIS A 157 -21.51 -15.59 7.95
C HIS A 157 -21.99 -14.47 7.05
N VAL A 158 -21.57 -14.49 5.78
CA VAL A 158 -21.99 -13.47 4.80
C VAL A 158 -23.50 -13.57 4.52
N ALA A 159 -24.04 -14.78 4.42
CA ALA A 159 -25.47 -15.00 4.18
C ALA A 159 -26.37 -14.51 5.33
N ALA A 160 -25.84 -14.48 6.56
CA ALA A 160 -26.49 -13.90 7.72
C ALA A 160 -26.37 -12.36 7.82
N GLY A 161 -25.85 -11.69 6.77
CA GLY A 161 -25.65 -10.23 6.76
C GLY A 161 -24.32 -9.77 7.35
N GLY A 162 -23.39 -10.70 7.59
CA GLY A 162 -22.10 -10.42 8.19
C GLY A 162 -21.16 -9.61 7.30
N LYS A 163 -20.14 -9.04 7.94
CA LYS A 163 -19.07 -8.25 7.33
C LYS A 163 -17.83 -9.10 7.10
N LEU A 164 -17.22 -9.01 5.92
CA LEU A 164 -16.00 -9.74 5.57
C LEU A 164 -14.98 -8.82 4.90
N LEU A 165 -13.77 -8.77 5.44
CA LEU A 165 -12.61 -8.13 4.81
C LEU A 165 -11.70 -9.22 4.23
N ILE A 166 -11.33 -9.10 2.96
CA ILE A 166 -10.41 -10.02 2.28
C ILE A 166 -9.20 -9.22 1.80
N LEU A 167 -8.04 -9.48 2.41
CA LEU A 167 -6.76 -8.98 1.92
C LEU A 167 -6.20 -10.00 0.92
N ALA A 168 -6.59 -9.86 -0.34
CA ALA A 168 -6.36 -10.82 -1.41
C ALA A 168 -4.99 -10.64 -2.07
N TRP A 169 -3.92 -10.48 -1.30
CA TRP A 169 -2.58 -10.43 -1.88
C TRP A 169 -2.12 -11.83 -2.29
N GLY A 170 -2.10 -12.09 -3.60
CA GLY A 170 -1.78 -13.38 -4.23
C GLY A 170 -2.98 -14.28 -4.59
N PRO A 171 -2.76 -15.34 -5.40
CA PRO A 171 -3.74 -16.34 -5.81
C PRO A 171 -4.35 -17.10 -4.64
N TRP A 172 -5.66 -17.28 -4.74
CA TRP A 172 -6.48 -18.10 -3.88
C TRP A 172 -7.75 -18.50 -4.62
N GLU A 173 -8.27 -19.68 -4.30
CA GLU A 173 -9.51 -20.19 -4.88
C GLU A 173 -10.71 -19.58 -4.14
N TRP A 174 -11.04 -18.34 -4.49
CA TRP A 174 -12.16 -17.60 -3.92
C TRP A 174 -13.53 -18.14 -4.32
N GLY A 175 -13.58 -18.97 -5.38
CA GLY A 175 -14.81 -19.56 -5.91
C GLY A 175 -15.63 -20.36 -4.87
N GLY A 176 -14.99 -20.83 -3.79
CA GLY A 176 -15.67 -21.45 -2.67
C GLY A 176 -16.59 -20.51 -1.88
N LEU A 177 -16.38 -19.19 -1.95
CA LEU A 177 -17.22 -18.18 -1.28
C LEU A 177 -18.24 -17.60 -2.25
N PHE A 178 -17.76 -16.97 -3.32
CA PHE A 178 -18.51 -16.48 -4.48
C PHE A 178 -17.58 -16.37 -5.69
N PRO A 179 -18.10 -16.29 -6.93
CA PRO A 179 -17.25 -16.10 -8.11
C PRO A 179 -16.47 -14.79 -8.01
N LEU A 180 -15.19 -14.87 -7.65
CA LEU A 180 -14.28 -13.73 -7.63
C LEU A 180 -13.17 -13.97 -8.64
N GLU A 181 -13.14 -13.15 -9.66
CA GLU A 181 -12.12 -13.16 -10.68
C GLU A 181 -11.05 -12.11 -10.37
N THR A 182 -9.84 -12.39 -10.83
CA THR A 182 -8.68 -11.56 -10.59
C THR A 182 -7.88 -11.45 -11.86
N GLN A 183 -7.35 -10.26 -12.15
CA GLN A 183 -6.53 -10.02 -13.33
C GLN A 183 -5.13 -9.61 -12.91
N ASP A 184 -4.15 -10.07 -13.69
CA ASP A 184 -2.76 -9.62 -13.56
C ASP A 184 -2.67 -8.15 -13.94
N ALA A 185 -2.23 -7.35 -12.97
CA ALA A 185 -2.03 -5.92 -13.12
C ALA A 185 -1.01 -5.46 -12.07
N ARG A 186 -0.29 -4.37 -12.33
CA ARG A 186 0.70 -3.84 -11.37
C ARG A 186 0.49 -2.36 -11.22
N ALA A 187 0.30 -1.93 -9.98
CA ALA A 187 0.09 -0.52 -9.68
C ALA A 187 1.12 -0.03 -8.67
N SER A 188 1.82 1.05 -9.02
CA SER A 188 2.55 1.88 -8.07
C SER A 188 1.65 2.93 -7.40
N ALA A 189 0.44 3.15 -7.92
CA ALA A 189 -0.48 4.17 -7.47
C ALA A 189 -1.94 3.71 -7.65
N GLY A 190 -2.79 4.11 -6.71
CA GLY A 190 -4.24 3.97 -6.79
C GLY A 190 -4.90 5.33 -6.64
N PHE A 191 -6.07 5.49 -7.24
CA PHE A 191 -6.85 6.71 -7.23
C PHE A 191 -8.12 6.47 -6.40
N TRP A 192 -8.39 7.36 -5.45
CA TRP A 192 -9.60 7.25 -4.64
C TRP A 192 -10.84 7.52 -5.50
N SER A 193 -11.89 6.73 -5.31
CA SER A 193 -13.18 6.97 -5.96
C SER A 193 -13.82 8.25 -5.44
N GLU A 194 -14.48 8.98 -6.33
CA GLU A 194 -15.27 10.17 -5.97
C GLU A 194 -16.35 9.81 -4.92
N GLY A 195 -16.56 10.72 -3.95
CA GLY A 195 -17.53 10.52 -2.87
C GLY A 195 -17.10 9.53 -1.77
N ARG A 196 -15.93 8.88 -1.90
CA ARG A 196 -15.33 8.09 -0.81
C ARG A 196 -14.46 8.98 0.06
N THR A 197 -14.45 8.70 1.36
CA THR A 197 -13.56 9.38 2.32
C THR A 197 -12.34 8.51 2.57
N PRO A 198 -11.14 8.90 2.10
CA PRO A 198 -9.90 8.20 2.38
C PRO A 198 -9.60 8.16 3.89
N PRO A 199 -8.76 7.22 4.36
CA PRO A 199 -8.23 7.28 5.71
C PRO A 199 -7.54 8.63 5.95
N ALA A 200 -7.72 9.19 7.15
CA ALA A 200 -7.08 10.45 7.53
C ALA A 200 -5.57 10.39 7.29
N GLY A 201 -4.95 11.47 6.82
CA GLY A 201 -3.53 11.50 6.47
C GLY A 201 -3.16 10.80 5.14
N LEU A 202 -4.08 10.09 4.49
CA LEU A 202 -3.92 9.48 3.17
C LEU A 202 -4.92 10.06 2.16
N ALA A 203 -5.29 11.33 2.36
CA ALA A 203 -6.31 12.04 1.58
C ALA A 203 -5.78 12.65 0.28
N ASP A 204 -4.49 12.47 -0.05
CA ASP A 204 -4.00 12.76 -1.38
C ASP A 204 -4.89 12.01 -2.40
N PRO A 205 -5.38 12.67 -3.46
CA PRO A 205 -6.25 12.02 -4.45
C PRO A 205 -5.64 10.75 -5.04
N VAL A 206 -4.31 10.60 -4.96
CA VAL A 206 -3.58 9.41 -5.39
C VAL A 206 -2.86 8.78 -4.20
N LEU A 207 -3.29 7.58 -3.81
CA LEU A 207 -2.51 6.72 -2.94
C LEU A 207 -1.36 6.11 -3.74
N ARG A 208 -0.23 6.81 -3.81
CA ARG A 208 1.04 6.31 -4.35
C ARG A 208 1.72 5.47 -3.28
N ARG A 209 2.38 4.37 -3.69
CA ARG A 209 3.20 3.42 -2.89
C ARG A 209 3.24 3.72 -1.38
N LEU A 210 2.78 2.76 -0.58
CA LEU A 210 3.07 2.71 0.85
C LEU A 210 4.58 2.88 1.11
N ASN A 211 4.95 3.62 2.17
CA ASN A 211 6.33 3.89 2.55
C ASN A 211 7.12 2.58 2.73
N GLY A 212 8.44 2.65 2.54
CA GLY A 212 9.33 1.48 2.55
C GLY A 212 9.96 1.19 1.18
N ASN A 213 10.58 0.02 1.04
CA ASN A 213 11.29 -0.39 -0.18
C ASN A 213 10.51 -1.38 -1.07
N ARG A 214 9.31 -1.80 -0.65
CA ARG A 214 8.48 -2.70 -1.45
C ARG A 214 7.81 -1.94 -2.59
N GLY A 215 8.14 -2.33 -3.82
CA GLY A 215 7.99 -1.52 -5.02
C GLY A 215 6.56 -1.23 -5.51
N LEU A 216 5.55 -2.03 -5.18
CA LEU A 216 4.17 -1.85 -5.68
C LEU A 216 3.20 -1.51 -4.55
N LEU A 217 2.14 -0.78 -4.90
CA LEU A 217 0.95 -0.65 -4.05
C LEU A 217 0.13 -1.93 -4.09
N ALA A 218 -0.07 -2.49 -5.29
CA ALA A 218 -0.87 -3.69 -5.52
C ALA A 218 -0.30 -4.55 -6.66
N ASP A 219 -0.43 -5.87 -6.49
CA ASP A 219 -0.15 -6.91 -7.49
C ASP A 219 -1.46 -7.66 -7.81
N GLY A 220 -2.09 -7.22 -8.89
CA GLY A 220 -3.39 -7.66 -9.38
C GLY A 220 -4.53 -6.66 -9.13
N THR A 221 -5.62 -6.85 -9.87
CA THR A 221 -6.91 -6.18 -9.69
C THR A 221 -8.04 -7.21 -9.62
N PHE A 222 -9.24 -6.80 -9.22
CA PHE A 222 -10.43 -7.65 -9.27
C PHE A 222 -11.22 -7.44 -10.57
N SER A 223 -11.94 -8.47 -11.02
CA SER A 223 -12.81 -8.41 -12.20
C SER A 223 -14.06 -9.31 -12.06
N GLY A 224 -14.86 -9.36 -13.13
CA GLY A 224 -16.03 -10.23 -13.22
C GLY A 224 -17.33 -9.56 -12.75
N PRO A 225 -18.47 -10.25 -12.87
CA PRO A 225 -19.80 -9.66 -12.64
C PRO A 225 -20.00 -9.12 -11.23
N THR A 226 -19.49 -9.83 -10.21
CA THR A 226 -19.59 -9.42 -8.81
C THR A 226 -18.87 -8.09 -8.56
N VAL A 227 -17.69 -7.91 -9.15
CA VAL A 227 -16.88 -6.71 -8.99
C VAL A 227 -17.46 -5.55 -9.81
N ALA A 228 -17.99 -5.84 -11.00
CA ALA A 228 -18.66 -4.85 -11.85
C ALA A 228 -19.91 -4.25 -11.19
N ALA A 229 -20.62 -5.02 -10.37
CA ALA A 229 -21.73 -4.55 -9.55
C ALA A 229 -21.29 -3.92 -8.21
N GLY A 230 -19.99 -3.97 -7.91
CA GLY A 230 -19.40 -3.44 -6.68
C GLY A 230 -19.24 -1.92 -6.69
N ARG A 231 -18.75 -1.41 -5.56
CA ARG A 231 -18.44 0.00 -5.34
C ARG A 231 -16.94 0.14 -5.11
N PRO A 232 -16.14 0.55 -6.11
CA PRO A 232 -14.71 0.73 -5.94
C PRO A 232 -14.43 1.84 -4.90
N TRP A 233 -13.45 1.62 -4.04
CA TRP A 233 -12.91 2.64 -3.14
C TRP A 233 -11.60 3.20 -3.66
N LEU A 234 -10.77 2.33 -4.22
CA LEU A 234 -9.47 2.66 -4.80
C LEU A 234 -9.29 1.87 -6.10
N TRP A 235 -8.90 2.52 -7.18
CA TRP A 235 -8.71 1.88 -8.49
C TRP A 235 -7.35 2.23 -9.10
N MET A 236 -6.83 1.37 -9.98
CA MET A 236 -5.55 1.58 -10.68
C MET A 236 -5.81 1.89 -12.15
N GLU A 237 -5.14 2.91 -12.71
CA GLU A 237 -5.23 3.33 -14.12
C GLU A 237 -6.62 3.82 -14.59
N ARG A 238 -7.69 3.07 -14.34
CA ARG A 238 -9.07 3.31 -14.72
C ARG A 238 -10.05 2.78 -13.64
N PRO A 239 -11.25 3.36 -13.48
CA PRO A 239 -12.22 2.96 -12.46
C PRO A 239 -12.70 1.49 -12.53
N ASP A 240 -12.62 0.85 -13.70
CA ASP A 240 -12.98 -0.55 -13.93
C ASP A 240 -11.90 -1.54 -13.45
N ARG A 241 -10.80 -1.05 -12.88
CA ARG A 241 -9.70 -1.83 -12.29
C ARG A 241 -9.54 -1.56 -10.79
N PRO A 242 -10.47 -2.07 -9.95
CA PRO A 242 -10.42 -1.82 -8.52
C PRO A 242 -9.28 -2.56 -7.81
N VAL A 243 -8.58 -1.81 -6.98
CA VAL A 243 -7.59 -2.30 -6.00
C VAL A 243 -8.24 -2.54 -4.64
N ILE A 244 -9.16 -1.65 -4.25
CA ILE A 244 -10.03 -1.82 -3.09
C ILE A 244 -11.46 -1.66 -3.59
N THR A 245 -12.31 -2.65 -3.33
CA THR A 245 -13.72 -2.58 -3.69
C THR A 245 -14.60 -3.20 -2.62
N GLU A 246 -15.81 -2.69 -2.52
CA GLU A 246 -16.86 -3.19 -1.65
C GLU A 246 -17.93 -3.85 -2.53
N VAL A 247 -18.30 -5.07 -2.22
CA VAL A 247 -19.32 -5.83 -2.95
C VAL A 247 -20.36 -6.35 -1.96
N ASP A 248 -21.62 -6.26 -2.34
CA ASP A 248 -22.70 -6.91 -1.60
C ASP A 248 -22.98 -8.26 -2.25
N VAL A 249 -22.78 -9.34 -1.49
CA VAL A 249 -22.91 -10.71 -1.97
C VAL A 249 -23.57 -11.57 -0.92
N LEU A 250 -24.40 -12.51 -1.34
CA LEU A 250 -25.11 -13.45 -0.47
C LEU A 250 -25.98 -12.79 0.64
N GLY A 251 -26.16 -11.47 0.65
CA GLY A 251 -26.90 -10.73 1.69
C GLY A 251 -26.03 -9.99 2.70
N GLY A 252 -24.70 -10.11 2.61
CA GLY A 252 -23.74 -9.39 3.45
C GLY A 252 -22.79 -8.50 2.63
N THR A 253 -21.89 -7.80 3.33
CA THR A 253 -20.93 -6.87 2.73
C THR A 253 -19.52 -7.43 2.79
N VAL A 254 -18.83 -7.41 1.65
CA VAL A 254 -17.46 -7.89 1.50
C VAL A 254 -16.57 -6.78 0.97
N TRP A 255 -15.50 -6.46 1.70
CA TRP A 255 -14.42 -5.61 1.23
C TRP A 255 -13.29 -6.47 0.69
N LEU A 256 -12.84 -6.15 -0.51
CA LEU A 256 -11.74 -6.80 -1.19
C LEU A 256 -10.60 -5.80 -1.32
N SER A 257 -9.38 -6.17 -0.91
CA SER A 257 -8.20 -5.32 -1.04
C SER A 257 -7.02 -6.08 -1.65
N ARG A 258 -6.40 -5.48 -2.67
CA ARG A 258 -5.13 -5.91 -3.27
C ARG A 258 -3.93 -5.14 -2.75
N VAL A 259 -4.13 -4.19 -1.83
CA VAL A 259 -3.02 -3.40 -1.28
C VAL A 259 -2.16 -4.27 -0.36
N GLU A 260 -0.85 -4.30 -0.60
CA GLU A 260 0.09 -5.08 0.21
C GLU A 260 0.51 -4.33 1.47
N VAL A 261 -0.19 -4.59 2.58
CA VAL A 261 0.14 -4.04 3.91
C VAL A 261 1.03 -4.96 4.75
N ARG A 262 1.24 -6.21 4.30
CA ARG A 262 2.05 -7.21 4.99
C ARG A 262 3.55 -6.90 4.89
N GLY A 263 4.29 -7.20 5.95
CA GLY A 263 5.70 -6.85 6.12
C GLY A 263 5.94 -5.38 6.45
N ARG A 264 4.88 -4.63 6.74
CA ARG A 264 4.91 -3.18 6.99
C ARG A 264 4.30 -2.78 8.33
N LEU A 265 3.86 -3.74 9.16
CA LEU A 265 3.14 -3.44 10.41
C LEU A 265 4.05 -3.45 11.64
N ASP A 266 5.20 -4.12 11.59
CA ASP A 266 6.15 -4.20 12.71
C ASP A 266 6.96 -2.89 12.85
N PRO A 267 6.82 -2.11 13.94
CA PRO A 267 7.58 -0.88 14.15
C PRO A 267 9.10 -1.06 14.26
N ALA A 268 9.59 -2.28 14.51
CA ALA A 268 11.01 -2.59 14.54
C ALA A 268 11.58 -2.88 13.13
N SER A 269 10.73 -3.08 12.12
CA SER A 269 11.12 -3.36 10.75
C SER A 269 11.57 -2.10 10.01
N ALA A 270 12.60 -2.22 9.17
CA ALA A 270 12.99 -1.15 8.24
C ALA A 270 11.94 -0.88 7.15
N ASP A 271 11.01 -1.83 6.94
CA ASP A 271 9.88 -1.71 6.02
C ASP A 271 8.59 -1.26 6.73
N HIS A 272 8.65 -0.92 8.03
CA HIS A 272 7.51 -0.37 8.76
C HIS A 272 6.90 0.83 8.04
N ASP A 273 5.59 0.84 7.95
CA ASP A 273 4.85 1.93 7.35
C ASP A 273 3.54 2.23 8.08
N ARG A 274 3.49 3.40 8.70
CA ARG A 274 2.28 3.93 9.34
C ARG A 274 1.11 4.10 8.37
N ALA A 275 1.36 4.33 7.08
CA ALA A 275 0.30 4.39 6.08
C ALA A 275 -0.35 3.01 5.88
N ALA A 276 0.43 1.93 5.94
CA ALA A 276 -0.08 0.56 5.91
C ALA A 276 -0.95 0.27 7.14
N GLU A 277 -0.50 0.65 8.34
CA GLU A 277 -1.28 0.48 9.57
C GLU A 277 -2.60 1.25 9.52
N ARG A 278 -2.56 2.50 9.05
CA ARG A 278 -3.72 3.37 8.99
C ARG A 278 -4.73 2.92 7.95
N LEU A 279 -4.26 2.41 6.81
CA LEU A 279 -5.11 1.77 5.80
C LEU A 279 -5.76 0.49 6.36
N LEU A 280 -4.99 -0.37 7.03
CA LEU A 280 -5.51 -1.61 7.61
C LEU A 280 -6.58 -1.33 8.67
N ALA A 281 -6.30 -0.40 9.59
CA ALA A 281 -7.24 -0.01 10.63
C ALA A 281 -8.52 0.64 10.06
N TRP A 282 -8.42 1.36 8.95
CA TRP A 282 -9.59 1.96 8.29
C TRP A 282 -10.43 0.93 7.52
N LEU A 283 -9.83 -0.15 7.04
CA LEU A 283 -10.55 -1.27 6.43
C LEU A 283 -11.27 -2.16 7.46
N MET A 284 -10.87 -2.10 8.74
CA MET A 284 -11.43 -2.88 9.85
C MET A 284 -12.52 -2.12 10.60
#